data_AF-A0A401HB40-F1
#
_entry.id   AF-A0A401HB40-F1
#
_cell.length_a   1.000
_cell.length_b   1.000
_cell.length_c   1.000
_cell.angle_alpha   90.00
_cell.angle_beta   90.00
_cell.angle_gamma   90.00
#
_symmetry.space_group_name_H-M   'P 1'
#
loop_
_entity.id
_entity.type
_entity.pdbx_description
1 polymer ?
#
loop_
_entity_poly.entity_id
_entity_poly.type
_entity_poly.pdbx_seq_one_letter_code
_entity_poly.pdbx_strand_id
1 'polypeptide(L)'
;MESGSWRPPFSTGKIVGNYGLLKLYLEVAREKGRRDLVDKALISEDDVDMLRRLSASPGATAEDFVNALEERFVERVDPEVASEALARAGINVDGDTARRMIARILAGWLVEMGEEMKLYRLRRSWEN
;
A
#
# COMPACT_ATOMS: atom_id res chain seq x y z
N MET A 1 7.09 16.96 20.14
CA MET A 1 7.74 15.65 19.93
C MET A 1 7.61 15.33 18.46
N GLU A 2 8.69 15.42 17.70
CA GLU A 2 8.71 14.89 16.34
C GLU A 2 8.66 13.36 16.42
N SER A 3 7.46 12.81 16.49
CA SER A 3 7.23 11.40 16.16
C SER A 3 7.54 11.27 14.68
N GLY A 4 8.78 10.95 14.32
CA GLY A 4 9.13 10.68 12.93
C GLY A 4 8.11 9.71 12.35
N SER A 5 7.32 10.16 11.35
CA SER A 5 6.24 9.33 10.81
C SER A 5 6.88 8.07 10.26
N TRP A 6 6.59 6.90 10.84
CA TRP A 6 7.07 5.64 10.29
C TRP A 6 6.65 5.55 8.83
N ARG A 7 7.58 5.10 7.99
CA ARG A 7 7.38 4.92 6.56
C ARG A 7 8.05 3.61 6.13
N PRO A 8 7.43 2.84 5.24
CA PRO A 8 8.05 1.62 4.76
C PRO A 8 9.23 1.96 3.81
N PRO A 9 10.17 1.02 3.58
CA PRO A 9 11.34 1.25 2.72
C PRO A 9 10.97 1.76 1.33
N PHE A 10 11.79 2.68 0.79
CA PHE A 10 11.64 3.27 -0.55
C PHE A 10 10.32 4.01 -0.80
N SER A 11 9.53 4.28 0.24
CA SER A 11 8.37 5.15 0.12
C SER A 11 8.79 6.62 0.02
N THR A 12 8.07 7.37 -0.79
CA THR A 12 8.32 8.79 -1.07
C THR A 12 7.22 9.68 -0.51
N GLY A 13 6.00 9.14 -0.36
CA GLY A 13 4.80 9.88 0.04
C GLY A 13 4.16 10.69 -1.11
N LYS A 14 4.59 10.46 -2.37
CA LYS A 14 3.99 11.10 -3.55
C LYS A 14 2.58 10.58 -3.85
N ILE A 15 2.31 9.33 -3.51
CA ILE A 15 1.05 8.61 -3.75
C ILE A 15 0.33 8.37 -2.42
N VAL A 16 1.06 7.90 -1.41
CA VAL A 16 0.50 7.64 -0.07
C VAL A 16 0.90 8.77 0.87
N GLY A 17 -0.05 9.68 1.14
CA GLY A 17 0.18 10.80 2.04
C GLY A 17 0.36 10.41 3.52
N ASN A 18 -0.15 9.26 3.95
CA ASN A 18 -0.10 8.82 5.34
C ASN A 18 0.05 7.30 5.49
N TYR A 19 1.25 6.84 5.85
CA TYR A 19 1.54 5.43 6.14
C TYR A 19 1.16 4.99 7.56
N GLY A 20 0.65 5.88 8.40
CA GLY A 20 0.25 5.57 9.78
C GLY A 20 -0.84 4.50 9.86
N LEU A 21 -1.75 4.43 8.89
CA LEU A 21 -2.81 3.41 8.85
C LEU A 21 -2.25 2.02 8.56
N LEU A 22 -1.29 1.90 7.64
CA LEU A 22 -0.57 0.64 7.40
C LEU A 22 0.24 0.23 8.63
N LYS A 23 0.90 1.20 9.29
CA LYS A 23 1.63 0.93 10.54
C LYS A 23 0.72 0.32 11.60
N LEU A 24 -0.43 0.94 11.85
CA LEU A 24 -1.42 0.46 12.82
C LEU A 24 -1.92 -0.93 12.45
N TYR A 25 -2.20 -1.20 11.17
CA TYR A 25 -2.59 -2.54 10.71
C TYR A 25 -1.55 -3.60 11.07
N LEU A 26 -0.27 -3.32 10.80
CA LEU A 26 0.84 -4.23 11.14
C LEU A 26 1.01 -4.39 12.65
N GLU A 27 0.78 -3.34 13.45
CA GLU A 27 0.81 -3.40 14.91
C GLU A 27 -0.32 -4.29 15.46
N VAL A 28 -1.56 -4.09 15.01
CA VAL A 28 -2.71 -4.93 15.41
C VAL A 28 -2.48 -6.40 15.01
N ALA A 29 -1.98 -6.65 13.80
CA ALA A 29 -1.66 -8.01 13.35
C ALA A 29 -0.62 -8.69 14.27
N ARG A 30 0.42 -7.96 14.69
CA ARG A 30 1.45 -8.47 15.62
C ARG A 30 0.88 -8.76 17.00
N GLU A 31 0.07 -7.86 17.54
CA GLU A 31 -0.58 -8.02 18.85
C GLU A 31 -1.48 -9.27 18.90
N LYS A 32 -2.15 -9.58 17.78
CA LYS A 32 -2.98 -10.78 17.64
C LYS A 32 -2.20 -12.05 17.27
N GLY A 33 -0.87 -11.98 17.19
CA GLY A 33 -0.02 -13.12 16.80
C GLY A 33 -0.15 -13.55 15.33
N ARG A 34 -0.78 -12.73 14.48
CA ARG A 34 -1.02 -13.01 13.05
C ARG A 34 0.20 -12.64 12.20
N ARG A 35 1.31 -13.36 12.41
CA ARG A 35 2.55 -13.16 11.63
C ARG A 35 2.33 -13.37 10.13
N ASP A 36 1.42 -14.26 9.75
CA ASP A 36 1.03 -14.51 8.36
C ASP A 36 0.54 -13.23 7.66
N LEU A 37 -0.17 -12.36 8.35
CA LEU A 37 -0.65 -11.09 7.80
C LEU A 37 0.45 -10.05 7.65
N VAL A 38 1.41 -10.04 8.57
CA VAL A 38 2.58 -9.16 8.49
C VAL A 38 3.40 -9.52 7.24
N ASP A 39 3.65 -10.81 7.03
CA ASP A 39 4.43 -11.30 5.89
C ASP A 39 3.68 -11.07 4.57
N LYS A 40 2.37 -11.34 4.52
CA LYS A 40 1.52 -11.08 3.33
C LYS A 40 1.36 -9.59 2.99
N ALA A 41 1.50 -8.71 3.98
CA ALA A 41 1.45 -7.26 3.77
C ALA A 41 2.80 -6.68 3.30
N LEU A 42 3.87 -7.48 3.24
CA LEU A 42 5.11 -7.08 2.58
C LEU A 42 4.96 -7.23 1.06
N ILE A 43 5.61 -6.33 0.33
CA ILE A 43 5.73 -6.43 -1.12
C ILE A 43 6.58 -7.66 -1.46
N SER A 44 6.04 -8.55 -2.29
CA SER A 44 6.77 -9.71 -2.80
C SER A 44 7.42 -9.45 -4.17
N GLU A 45 8.31 -10.35 -4.59
CA GLU A 45 8.88 -10.33 -5.95
C GLU A 45 7.80 -10.42 -7.04
N ASP A 46 6.78 -11.27 -6.84
CA ASP A 46 5.63 -11.38 -7.74
C ASP A 46 4.89 -10.06 -7.94
N ASP A 47 4.82 -9.22 -6.90
CA ASP A 47 4.16 -7.92 -6.99
C ASP A 47 4.99 -6.93 -7.81
N VAL A 48 6.31 -6.98 -7.64
CA VAL A 48 7.25 -6.20 -8.45
C VAL A 48 7.18 -6.61 -9.92
N ASP A 49 7.11 -7.90 -10.21
CA ASP A 49 6.96 -8.40 -11.57
C ASP A 49 5.62 -8.02 -12.20
N MET A 50 4.54 -8.01 -11.41
CA MET A 50 3.25 -7.50 -11.87
C MET A 50 3.34 -6.01 -12.20
N LEU A 51 3.95 -5.20 -11.35
CA LEU A 51 4.15 -3.78 -11.61
C LEU A 51 4.97 -3.55 -12.90
N ARG A 52 5.99 -4.37 -13.16
CA ARG A 52 6.75 -4.33 -14.43
C ARG A 52 5.88 -4.62 -15.65
N ARG A 53 4.97 -5.60 -15.55
CA ARG A 53 4.04 -5.92 -16.65
C ARG A 53 3.03 -4.79 -16.88
N LEU A 54 2.51 -4.20 -15.80
CA LEU A 54 1.59 -3.07 -15.88
C LEU A 54 2.27 -1.85 -16.49
N SER A 55 3.51 -1.55 -16.08
CA SER A 55 4.25 -0.38 -16.56
C SER A 55 4.75 -0.49 -18.00
N ALA A 56 4.77 -1.70 -18.58
CA ALA A 56 5.04 -1.91 -19.99
C ALA A 56 3.90 -1.43 -20.91
N SER A 57 2.70 -1.18 -20.37
CA SER A 57 1.55 -0.72 -21.14
C SER A 57 1.69 0.78 -21.47
N PRO A 58 1.71 1.18 -22.75
CA PRO A 58 1.84 2.58 -23.14
C PRO A 58 0.68 3.42 -22.57
N GLY A 59 1.01 4.57 -21.97
CA GLY A 59 0.02 5.53 -21.49
C GLY A 59 -0.58 5.25 -20.11
N ALA A 60 -0.21 4.15 -19.45
CA ALA A 60 -0.67 3.85 -18.10
C ALA A 60 -0.13 4.86 -17.06
N THR A 61 -0.97 5.23 -16.11
CA THR A 61 -0.68 6.21 -15.05
C THR A 61 -0.38 5.54 -13.71
N ALA A 62 0.12 6.31 -12.74
CA ALA A 62 0.29 5.83 -11.36
C ALA A 62 -1.03 5.32 -10.77
N GLU A 63 -2.13 6.01 -11.06
CA GLU A 63 -3.46 5.66 -10.57
C GLU A 63 -3.95 4.33 -11.17
N ASP A 64 -3.68 4.09 -12.46
CA ASP A 64 -3.99 2.81 -13.10
C ASP A 64 -3.24 1.65 -12.41
N PHE A 65 -1.98 1.86 -12.05
CA PHE A 65 -1.20 0.86 -11.32
C PHE A 65 -1.76 0.62 -9.92
N VAL A 66 -2.10 1.68 -9.18
CA VAL A 66 -2.68 1.56 -7.84
C VAL A 66 -3.99 0.79 -7.90
N ASN A 67 -4.89 1.12 -8.83
CA ASN A 67 -6.19 0.46 -8.94
C ASN A 67 -6.05 -1.03 -9.30
N ALA A 68 -5.14 -1.37 -10.22
CA ALA A 68 -4.89 -2.76 -10.61
C ALA A 68 -4.26 -3.59 -9.46
N LEU A 69 -3.38 -2.98 -8.66
CA LEU A 69 -2.72 -3.63 -7.54
C LEU A 69 -3.62 -3.73 -6.30
N GLU A 70 -4.50 -2.75 -6.09
CA GLU A 70 -5.45 -2.73 -4.97
C GLU A 70 -6.31 -3.99 -4.97
N GLU A 71 -6.91 -4.35 -6.11
CA GLU A 71 -7.76 -5.54 -6.23
C GLU A 71 -7.03 -6.83 -5.83
N ARG A 72 -5.73 -6.93 -6.10
CA ARG A 72 -4.89 -8.07 -5.67
C ARG A 72 -4.56 -8.02 -4.18
N PHE A 73 -4.29 -6.84 -3.64
CA PHE A 73 -3.90 -6.67 -2.24
C PHE A 73 -5.07 -6.77 -1.27
N VAL A 74 -6.29 -6.48 -1.72
CA VAL A 74 -7.51 -6.66 -0.92
C VAL A 74 -7.57 -8.07 -0.32
N GLU A 75 -7.21 -9.11 -1.07
CA GLU A 75 -7.21 -10.51 -0.60
C GLU A 75 -6.17 -10.82 0.50
N ARG A 76 -5.15 -9.97 0.64
CA ARG A 76 -4.08 -10.14 1.65
C ARG A 76 -4.38 -9.45 2.96
N VAL A 77 -5.40 -8.58 2.96
CA VAL A 77 -5.77 -7.77 4.11
C VAL A 77 -6.94 -8.42 4.82
N ASP A 78 -6.72 -8.73 6.10
CA ASP A 78 -7.75 -9.28 6.97
C ASP A 78 -8.74 -8.16 7.38
N PRO A 79 -10.05 -8.33 7.12
CA PRO A 79 -11.04 -7.28 7.34
C PRO A 79 -11.21 -6.91 8.82
N GLU A 80 -11.08 -7.86 9.74
CA GLU A 80 -11.24 -7.61 11.17
C GLU A 80 -10.04 -6.84 11.71
N VAL A 81 -8.82 -7.24 11.32
CA VAL A 81 -7.59 -6.54 11.69
C VAL A 81 -7.57 -5.13 11.10
N ALA A 82 -8.01 -4.96 9.85
CA ALA A 82 -8.08 -3.65 9.20
C ALA A 82 -9.09 -2.72 9.88
N SER A 83 -10.31 -3.20 10.15
CA SER A 83 -11.33 -2.39 10.83
C SER A 83 -10.88 -1.97 12.23
N GLU A 84 -10.25 -2.87 12.99
CA GLU A 84 -9.70 -2.53 14.30
C GLU A 84 -8.57 -1.49 14.22
N ALA A 85 -7.66 -1.64 13.26
CA ALA A 85 -6.57 -0.69 13.05
C ALA A 85 -7.07 0.71 12.68
N LEU A 86 -8.08 0.80 11.82
CA LEU A 86 -8.72 2.07 11.45
C LEU A 86 -9.50 2.68 12.63
N ALA A 87 -10.19 1.85 13.42
CA ALA A 87 -10.89 2.32 14.61
C ALA A 87 -9.93 2.96 15.64
N ARG A 88 -8.72 2.41 15.81
CA ARG A 88 -7.65 3.02 16.64
C ARG A 88 -7.21 4.40 16.12
N ALA A 89 -7.36 4.65 14.82
CA ALA A 89 -7.11 5.95 14.19
C ALA A 89 -8.34 6.88 14.20
N GLY A 90 -9.45 6.48 14.81
CA GLY A 90 -10.71 7.23 14.83
C GLY A 90 -11.56 7.07 13.56
N ILE A 91 -11.24 6.12 12.68
CA ILE A 91 -11.94 5.85 11.43
C ILE A 91 -12.78 4.59 11.60
N ASN A 92 -14.09 4.76 11.81
CA ASN A 92 -15.03 3.64 11.99
C ASN A 92 -15.71 3.30 10.67
N VAL A 93 -15.31 2.19 10.06
CA VAL A 93 -15.86 1.65 8.82
C VAL A 93 -15.99 0.13 8.91
N ASP A 94 -16.81 -0.46 8.05
CA ASP A 94 -16.91 -1.91 7.95
C ASP A 94 -15.59 -2.55 7.47
N GLY A 95 -15.46 -3.86 7.67
CA GLY A 95 -14.24 -4.60 7.35
C GLY A 95 -13.87 -4.59 5.87
N ASP A 96 -14.84 -4.55 4.96
CA ASP A 96 -14.60 -4.53 3.51
C ASP A 96 -14.11 -3.16 3.03
N THR A 97 -14.67 -2.08 3.59
CA THR A 97 -14.13 -0.74 3.39
C THR A 97 -12.73 -0.62 3.98
N ALA A 98 -12.52 -1.13 5.20
CA ALA A 98 -11.23 -1.05 5.88
C ALA A 98 -10.12 -1.77 5.11
N ARG A 99 -10.37 -2.99 4.62
CA ARG A 99 -9.39 -3.75 3.87
C ARG A 99 -9.02 -3.08 2.54
N ARG A 100 -9.97 -2.46 1.84
CA ARG A 100 -9.71 -1.70 0.61
C ARG A 100 -8.81 -0.50 0.88
N MET A 101 -9.04 0.23 1.97
CA MET A 101 -8.17 1.36 2.36
C MET A 101 -6.72 0.93 2.61
N ILE A 102 -6.50 -0.17 3.35
CA ILE A 102 -5.15 -0.69 3.60
C ILE A 102 -4.53 -1.25 2.31
N ALA A 103 -5.30 -1.97 1.49
CA ALA A 103 -4.85 -2.50 0.21
C ALA A 103 -4.40 -1.39 -0.75
N ARG A 104 -5.13 -0.26 -0.79
CA ARG A 104 -4.76 0.92 -1.56
C ARG A 104 -3.45 1.54 -1.08
N ILE A 105 -3.19 1.54 0.23
CA ILE A 105 -1.92 2.00 0.80
C ILE A 105 -0.78 1.05 0.39
N LEU A 106 -0.99 -0.26 0.44
CA LEU A 106 0.00 -1.24 -0.04
C LEU A 106 0.28 -1.07 -1.54
N ALA A 107 -0.75 -0.84 -2.35
CA ALA A 107 -0.62 -0.60 -3.79
C ALA A 107 0.17 0.67 -4.06
N GLY A 108 -0.16 1.76 -3.38
CA GLY A 108 0.58 3.02 -3.47
C GLY A 108 2.03 2.87 -3.04
N TRP A 109 2.32 2.11 -1.98
CA TRP A 109 3.69 1.81 -1.56
C TRP A 109 4.50 1.14 -2.67
N LEU A 110 3.94 0.11 -3.32
CA LEU A 110 4.61 -0.59 -4.40
C LEU A 110 4.89 0.32 -5.61
N VAL A 111 3.95 1.20 -5.95
CA VAL A 111 4.14 2.17 -7.04
C VAL A 111 5.23 3.19 -6.68
N GLU A 112 5.26 3.70 -5.45
CA GLU A 112 6.35 4.59 -5.01
C GLU A 112 7.72 3.89 -5.02
N MET A 113 7.78 2.66 -4.48
CA MET A 113 8.98 1.85 -4.44
C MET A 113 9.50 1.57 -5.86
N GLY A 114 8.62 1.19 -6.79
CA GLY A 114 9.00 0.88 -8.16
C GLY A 114 9.55 2.09 -8.92
N GLU A 115 8.99 3.29 -8.69
CA GLU A 115 9.54 4.54 -9.23
C GLU A 115 10.93 4.84 -8.63
N GLU A 116 11.08 4.75 -7.31
CA GLU A 116 12.34 5.03 -6.60
C GLU A 116 13.46 4.07 -7.01
N MET A 117 13.11 2.80 -7.23
CA MET A 117 14.02 1.76 -7.72
C MET A 117 14.25 1.82 -9.25
N LYS A 118 13.68 2.82 -9.94
CA LYS A 118 13.81 3.03 -11.40
C LYS A 118 13.30 1.84 -12.24
N LEU A 119 12.33 1.08 -11.75
CA LEU A 119 11.70 -0.01 -12.49
C LEU A 119 10.86 0.53 -13.67
N TYR A 120 10.37 1.76 -13.54
CA TYR A 120 9.72 2.54 -14.58
C TYR A 120 9.83 4.03 -14.21
N ARG A 121 9.39 4.91 -15.12
CA ARG A 121 9.31 6.35 -14.87
C ARG A 121 7.86 6.79 -14.98
N LEU A 122 7.30 7.30 -13.88
CA LEU A 122 6.01 7.98 -13.93
C LEU A 122 6.13 9.22 -14.81
N ARG A 123 5.24 9.35 -15.78
CA ARG A 123 5.15 10.55 -16.60
C ARG A 123 4.65 11.69 -15.71
N ARG A 124 5.44 12.76 -15.54
CA ARG A 124 4.99 13.91 -14.74
C ARG A 124 4.02 14.74 -15.58
N SER A 125 2.97 15.26 -14.95
CA SER A 125 1.94 16.08 -15.61
C SER A 125 2.47 17.38 -16.25
N TRP A 126 3.73 17.75 -16.01
CA TRP A 126 4.39 18.95 -16.52
C TRP A 126 5.44 18.66 -17.60
N GLU A 127 5.68 17.40 -17.95
CA GLU A 127 6.56 17.00 -19.05
C GLU A 127 5.75 16.91 -20.36
N ASN A 128 5.52 18.07 -20.98
CA ASN A 128 5.15 18.23 -22.39
C ASN A 128 6.32 18.84 -23.16
#